data_AF-A0A847EAB2-F1
#
_entry.id   AF-A0A847EAB2-F1
#
_cell.length_a   1.000
_cell.length_b   1.000
_cell.length_c   1.000
_cell.angle_alpha   90.00
_cell.angle_beta   90.00
_cell.angle_gamma   90.00
#
_symmetry.space_group_name_H-M   'P 1'
#
loop_
_entity.id
_entity.type
_entity.pdbx_description
1 polymer ?
#
loop_
_entity_poly.entity_id
_entity_poly.type
_entity_poly.pdbx_seq_one_letter_code
_entity_poly.pdbx_strand_id
1 'polypeptide(L)'
;MKDSLKILNDQTVESSSGWKVEILSTDSLMYSEEGKSVLLEIEEHRDTIGADVEWTIYEPLAWCWDRQKEHIISQKESSEILNRIELAFWMLDLKIKEII
;
A
#
# COMPACT_ATOMS: atom_id res chain seq x y z
N MET A 1 11.59 -12.82 -14.46
CA MET A 1 11.83 -11.46 -14.99
C MET A 1 11.94 -10.52 -13.80
N LYS A 2 12.84 -9.53 -13.80
CA LYS A 2 12.83 -8.50 -12.76
C LYS A 2 11.57 -7.68 -12.98
N ASP A 3 10.69 -7.66 -11.99
CA ASP A 3 9.52 -6.79 -12.03
C ASP A 3 10.01 -5.34 -12.05
N SER A 4 9.56 -4.55 -13.03
CA SER A 4 9.91 -3.14 -13.16
C SER A 4 8.80 -2.27 -12.57
N LEU A 5 9.19 -1.38 -11.67
CA LEU A 5 8.28 -0.42 -11.04
C LEU A 5 8.36 0.93 -11.74
N LYS A 6 7.22 1.62 -11.80
CA LYS A 6 7.10 2.94 -12.38
C LYS A 6 6.28 3.83 -11.47
N ILE A 7 6.84 4.99 -11.14
CA ILE A 7 6.10 6.07 -10.47
C ILE A 7 5.23 6.75 -11.53
N LEU A 8 3.91 6.78 -11.32
CA LEU A 8 2.96 7.47 -12.20
C LEU A 8 2.77 8.92 -11.78
N ASN A 9 2.83 9.20 -10.48
CA ASN A 9 2.78 10.51 -9.83
C ASN A 9 3.29 10.39 -8.39
N ASP A 10 3.27 11.50 -7.63
CA ASP A 10 3.79 11.59 -6.26
C ASP A 10 3.06 10.71 -5.22
N GLN A 11 2.01 9.99 -5.62
CA GLN A 11 1.18 9.15 -4.76
C GLN A 11 0.95 7.75 -5.34
N THR A 12 1.49 7.43 -6.52
CA THR A 12 1.09 6.24 -7.27
C THR A 12 2.30 5.52 -7.87
N VAL A 13 2.40 4.23 -7.55
CA VAL A 13 3.39 3.30 -8.14
C VAL A 13 2.66 2.15 -8.81
N GLU A 14 3.10 1.81 -10.01
CA GLU A 14 2.61 0.68 -10.79
C GLU A 14 3.75 -0.28 -11.12
N SER A 15 3.44 -1.56 -11.11
CA SER A 15 4.34 -2.64 -11.47
C SER A 15 4.03 -3.21 -12.85
N SER A 16 5.06 -3.62 -13.57
CA SER A 16 4.93 -4.37 -14.83
C SER A 16 4.23 -5.72 -14.69
N SER A 17 4.17 -6.28 -13.48
CA SER A 17 3.43 -7.50 -13.18
C SER A 17 1.93 -7.26 -12.96
N GLY A 18 1.47 -6.00 -12.97
CA GLY A 18 0.05 -5.66 -13.00
C GLY A 18 -0.56 -5.27 -11.66
N TRP A 19 0.26 -5.11 -10.61
CA TRP A 19 -0.19 -4.51 -9.36
C TRP A 19 0.08 -3.00 -9.31
N LYS A 20 -0.75 -2.27 -8.56
CA LYS A 20 -0.69 -0.82 -8.39
C LYS A 20 -0.98 -0.44 -6.94
N VAL A 21 -0.21 0.49 -6.41
CA VAL A 21 -0.39 1.13 -5.10
C VAL A 21 -0.69 2.60 -5.33
N GLU A 22 -1.76 3.11 -4.70
CA GLU A 22 -2.21 4.49 -4.81
C GLU A 22 -2.57 5.04 -3.43
N ILE A 23 -1.86 6.08 -2.99
CA ILE A 23 -2.19 6.85 -1.78
C ILE A 23 -3.32 7.80 -2.15
N LEU A 24 -4.54 7.50 -1.68
CA LEU A 24 -5.72 8.27 -2.02
C LEU A 24 -5.83 9.56 -1.18
N SER A 25 -5.36 9.49 0.06
CA SER A 25 -5.40 10.56 1.06
C SER A 25 -4.41 10.28 2.18
N THR A 26 -4.32 11.18 3.15
CA THR A 26 -3.48 11.00 4.35
C THR A 26 -3.97 9.89 5.29
N ASP A 27 -5.16 9.36 5.06
CA ASP A 27 -5.81 8.32 5.86
C ASP A 27 -6.14 7.04 5.08
N SER A 28 -5.93 7.00 3.76
CA SER A 28 -6.28 5.83 2.97
C SER A 28 -5.36 5.55 1.77
N LEU A 29 -5.13 4.27 1.53
CA LEU A 29 -4.38 3.75 0.39
C LEU A 29 -5.11 2.58 -0.25
N MET A 30 -5.03 2.51 -1.56
CA MET A 30 -5.57 1.42 -2.35
C MET A 30 -4.44 0.61 -2.98
N TYR A 31 -4.45 -0.69 -2.71
CA TYR A 31 -3.74 -1.68 -3.49
C TYR A 31 -4.69 -2.29 -4.52
N SER A 32 -4.21 -2.52 -5.75
CA SER A 32 -5.00 -3.17 -6.79
C SER A 32 -4.15 -4.11 -7.63
N GLU A 33 -4.73 -5.23 -8.05
CA GLU A 33 -4.08 -6.25 -8.88
C GLU A 33 -5.16 -7.07 -9.61
N GLU A 34 -4.94 -7.38 -10.89
CA GLU A 34 -5.86 -8.19 -11.70
C GLU A 34 -7.34 -7.73 -11.67
N GLY A 35 -7.57 -6.42 -11.53
CA GLY A 35 -8.92 -5.83 -11.47
C GLY A 35 -9.62 -5.95 -10.11
N LYS A 36 -8.93 -6.45 -9.09
CA LYS A 36 -9.38 -6.48 -7.69
C LYS A 36 -8.65 -5.42 -6.88
N SER A 37 -9.23 -5.00 -5.76
CA SER A 37 -8.63 -3.98 -4.90
C SER A 37 -8.73 -4.29 -3.40
N VAL A 38 -7.77 -3.79 -2.62
CA VAL A 38 -7.79 -3.75 -1.16
C VAL A 38 -7.60 -2.30 -0.75
N LEU A 39 -8.53 -1.79 0.07
CA LEU A 39 -8.41 -0.48 0.71
C LEU A 39 -7.82 -0.68 2.11
N LEU A 40 -6.71 -0.03 2.38
CA LEU A 40 -6.06 0.00 3.69
C LEU A 40 -6.18 1.39 4.29
N GLU A 41 -6.34 1.42 5.62
CA GLU A 41 -6.21 2.62 6.41
C GLU A 41 -4.73 2.89 6.64
N ILE A 42 -4.33 4.15 6.51
CA ILE A 42 -2.97 4.60 6.80
C ILE A 42 -3.04 5.84 7.69
N GLU A 43 -1.95 6.19 8.35
CA GLU A 43 -1.86 7.45 9.10
C GLU A 43 -0.52 8.11 8.84
N GLU A 44 -0.58 9.39 8.45
CA GLU A 44 0.59 10.26 8.33
C GLU A 44 0.99 10.82 9.71
N HIS A 45 2.18 10.48 10.17
CA HIS A 45 2.82 11.08 11.33
C HIS A 45 3.92 12.04 10.90
N ARG A 46 3.84 13.30 11.34
CA ARG A 46 4.91 14.29 11.16
C ARG A 46 5.65 14.43 12.47
N ASP A 47 6.98 14.30 12.44
CA ASP A 47 7.77 14.61 13.63
C ASP A 47 7.61 16.11 13.97
N THR A 48 7.78 16.44 15.25
CA THR A 48 7.70 17.79 15.85
C THR A 48 8.61 18.83 15.19
N ILE A 49 9.60 18.41 14.42
CA ILE A 49 10.56 19.25 13.67
C ILE A 49 10.14 19.40 12.19
N GLY A 50 9.14 18.64 11.73
CA GLY A 50 8.51 18.75 10.40
C GLY A 50 9.38 18.28 9.23
N ALA A 51 10.55 17.71 9.48
CA ALA A 51 11.51 17.30 8.45
C ALA A 51 11.28 15.87 7.94
N ASP A 52 10.73 14.98 8.76
CA ASP A 52 10.47 13.59 8.40
C ASP A 52 8.97 13.30 8.51
N VAL A 53 8.42 12.74 7.43
CA VAL A 53 7.05 12.21 7.36
C VAL A 53 7.13 10.70 7.42
N GLU A 54 6.50 10.14 8.44
CA GLU A 54 6.40 8.71 8.68
C GLU A 54 4.95 8.25 8.50
N TRP A 55 4.76 7.00 8.09
CA TRP A 55 3.44 6.43 7.86
C TRP A 55 3.22 5.17 8.65
N THR A 56 2.03 5.02 9.21
CA THR A 56 1.53 3.77 9.78
C THR A 56 0.55 3.14 8.83
N ILE A 57 0.61 1.83 8.61
CA ILE A 57 -0.38 1.07 7.83
C ILE A 57 -1.18 0.19 8.77
N TYR A 58 -2.51 0.27 8.71
CA TYR A 58 -3.39 -0.58 9.52
C TYR A 58 -3.86 -1.78 8.71
N GLU A 59 -3.52 -2.97 9.18
CA GLU A 59 -4.01 -4.22 8.64
C GLU A 59 -5.51 -4.39 8.93
N PRO A 60 -6.32 -4.71 7.90
CA PRO A 60 -7.73 -4.99 8.12
C PRO A 60 -7.90 -6.29 8.92
N LEU A 61 -8.87 -6.30 9.84
CA LEU A 61 -9.26 -7.50 10.60
C LEU A 61 -9.60 -8.71 9.71
N ALA A 62 -10.09 -8.45 8.49
CA ALA A 62 -10.35 -9.46 7.49
C ALA A 62 -9.87 -8.95 6.13
N TRP A 63 -8.80 -9.57 5.62
CA TRP A 63 -8.31 -9.29 4.29
C TRP A 63 -9.25 -9.89 3.23
N CYS A 64 -9.81 -9.04 2.40
CA CYS A 64 -10.67 -9.44 1.30
C CYS A 64 -10.46 -8.56 0.08
N TRP A 65 -10.58 -9.18 -1.09
CA TRP A 65 -10.63 -8.48 -2.35
C TRP A 65 -12.00 -7.86 -2.54
N ASP A 66 -12.00 -6.56 -2.80
CA ASP A 66 -13.18 -5.72 -2.96
C ASP A 66 -14.08 -5.73 -1.71
N ARG A 67 -14.93 -4.71 -1.55
CA ARG A 67 -15.83 -4.64 -0.37
C ARG A 67 -16.85 -5.79 -0.29
N GLN A 68 -16.85 -6.71 -1.25
CA GLN A 68 -17.85 -7.76 -1.41
C GLN A 68 -17.59 -9.02 -0.59
N LYS A 69 -16.49 -9.13 0.18
CA LYS A 69 -16.22 -10.21 1.16
C LYS A 69 -16.22 -11.66 0.64
N GLU A 70 -16.44 -11.90 -0.65
CA GLU A 70 -16.52 -13.26 -1.20
C GLU A 70 -15.13 -13.87 -1.45
N HIS A 71 -14.10 -13.05 -1.62
CA HIS A 71 -12.74 -13.49 -1.90
C HIS A 71 -11.81 -13.10 -0.74
N ILE A 72 -11.63 -14.03 0.19
CA ILE A 72 -10.73 -13.87 1.33
C ILE A 72 -9.29 -14.01 0.82
N ILE A 73 -8.44 -13.07 1.22
CA ILE A 73 -7.01 -13.08 0.92
C ILE A 73 -6.32 -13.92 1.99
N SER A 74 -5.48 -14.87 1.57
CA SER A 74 -4.72 -15.69 2.51
C SER A 74 -3.65 -14.86 3.23
N GLN A 75 -3.19 -15.32 4.39
CA GLN A 75 -2.09 -14.66 5.11
C GLN A 75 -0.82 -14.52 4.24
N LYS A 76 -0.54 -15.51 3.38
CA LYS A 76 0.61 -15.45 2.47
C LYS A 76 0.45 -14.32 1.46
N GLU A 77 -0.74 -14.19 0.86
CA GLU A 77 -1.04 -13.12 -0.09
C GLU A 77 -1.04 -11.76 0.60
N SER A 78 -1.62 -11.61 1.80
CA SER A 78 -1.60 -10.33 2.49
C SER A 78 -0.19 -9.88 2.84
N SER A 79 0.69 -10.78 3.28
CA SER A 79 2.12 -10.45 3.48
C SER A 79 2.80 -10.03 2.18
N GLU A 80 2.46 -10.63 1.04
CA GLU A 80 2.99 -10.23 -0.26
C GLU A 80 2.49 -8.84 -0.68
N ILE A 81 1.21 -8.53 -0.42
CA ILE A 81 0.63 -7.21 -0.64
C ILE A 81 1.36 -6.15 0.21
N LEU A 82 1.58 -6.42 1.50
CA LEU A 82 2.29 -5.51 2.39
C LEU A 82 3.73 -5.24 1.91
N ASN A 83 4.46 -6.27 1.46
CA ASN A 83 5.79 -6.10 0.89
C ASN A 83 5.78 -5.22 -0.37
N ARG A 84 4.76 -5.35 -1.22
CA ARG A 84 4.59 -4.51 -2.43
C ARG A 84 4.24 -3.07 -2.06
N ILE A 85 3.44 -2.86 -1.03
CA ILE A 85 3.14 -1.54 -0.48
C ILE A 85 4.42 -0.91 0.08
N GLU A 86 5.19 -1.63 0.89
CA GLU A 86 6.47 -1.15 1.43
C GLU A 86 7.43 -0.71 0.31
N LEU A 87 7.53 -1.52 -0.74
CA LEU A 87 8.33 -1.21 -1.92
C LEU A 87 7.83 0.04 -2.67
N ALA A 88 6.52 0.25 -2.75
CA ALA A 88 5.92 1.45 -3.34
C ALA A 88 6.24 2.70 -2.52
N PHE A 89 6.15 2.64 -1.18
CA PHE A 89 6.53 3.75 -0.30
C PHE A 89 8.00 4.10 -0.47
N TRP A 90 8.88 3.10 -0.50
CA TRP A 90 10.31 3.33 -0.75
C TRP A 90 10.57 4.03 -2.09
N MET A 91 9.85 3.63 -3.15
CA MET A 91 9.95 4.29 -4.47
C MET A 91 9.45 5.74 -4.45
N LEU A 92 8.46 6.06 -3.62
CA LEU A 92 7.94 7.42 -3.43
C LEU A 92 8.77 8.26 -2.45
N ASP A 93 9.89 7.75 -1.95
CA ASP A 93 10.71 8.38 -0.90
C ASP A 93 9.92 8.64 0.40
N LEU A 94 8.94 7.77 0.69
CA LEU A 94 8.13 7.79 1.90
C LEU A 94 8.64 6.74 2.90
N LYS A 95 8.54 7.04 4.19
CA LYS A 95 8.98 6.15 5.27
C LYS A 95 7.77 5.51 5.94
N ILE A 96 7.79 4.19 6.07
CA ILE A 96 6.85 3.44 6.91
C ILE A 96 7.48 3.28 8.29
N LYS A 97 6.72 3.61 9.33
CA LYS A 97 7.10 3.45 10.74
C LYS A 97 6.64 2.11 11.29
N GLU A 98 5.38 1.76 11.04
CA GLU A 98 4.75 0.58 11.62
C GLU A 98 3.67 0.03 10.68
N ILE A 99 3.46 -1.29 10.78
CA ILE A 99 2.34 -2.00 10.18
C ILE A 99 1.63 -2.69 11.36
N ILE A 100 0.36 -2.32 11.61
CA ILE A 100 -0.39 -2.64 12.83
C ILE A 100 -1.64 -3.44 12.51
#